data_AF-A0A7X8QP03-F1
#
_entry.id   AF-A0A7X8QP03-F1
#
_cell.length_a   1.000
_cell.length_b   1.000
_cell.length_c   1.000
_cell.angle_alpha   90.00
_cell.angle_beta   90.00
_cell.angle_gamma   90.00
#
_symmetry.space_group_name_H-M   'P 1'
#
loop_
_entity.id
_entity.type
_entity.pdbx_description
1 polymer ?
#
loop_
_entity_poly.entity_id
_entity_poly.type
_entity_poly.pdbx_seq_one_letter_code
_entity_poly.pdbx_strand_id
1 'polypeptide(L)'
;MTDEEIAKRLRQKDMDIFDYIMEHYNKLLWVVVGNILEKTGSSEDIEDCINDVYIKLLEKPKMYDPKKGSFKSFLVRVGKT
;
A
#
# COMPACT_ATOMS: atom_id res chain seq x y z
N MET A 1 -4.90 12.99 6.21
CA MET A 1 -4.62 13.38 4.81
C MET A 1 -5.74 12.87 3.92
N THR A 2 -6.11 13.58 2.85
CA THR A 2 -7.16 13.13 1.92
C THR A 2 -6.58 12.18 0.87
N ASP A 3 -7.44 11.35 0.28
CA ASP A 3 -7.11 10.43 -0.80
C ASP A 3 -6.50 11.16 -2.03
N GLU A 4 -6.98 12.36 -2.33
CA GLU A 4 -6.46 13.19 -3.43
C GLU A 4 -5.05 13.72 -3.16
N GLU A 5 -4.79 14.11 -1.91
CA GLU A 5 -3.48 14.61 -1.49
C GLU A 5 -2.44 13.48 -1.51
N ILE A 6 -2.81 12.27 -1.06
CA ILE A 6 -1.96 11.08 -1.17
C ILE A 6 -1.58 10.85 -2.64
N ALA A 7 -2.56 10.86 -3.54
CA ALA A 7 -2.30 10.64 -4.97
C ALA A 7 -1.37 11.72 -5.57
N LYS A 8 -1.54 12.97 -5.15
CA LYS A 8 -0.69 14.09 -5.60
C LYS A 8 0.74 13.92 -5.12
N ARG A 9 0.96 13.67 -3.82
CA ARG A 9 2.30 13.51 -3.24
C ARG A 9 3.02 12.27 -3.73
N LEU A 10 2.32 11.16 -3.93
CA LEU A 10 2.87 9.96 -4.58
C LEU A 10 3.42 10.27 -5.97
N ARG A 11 2.69 11.03 -6.78
CA ARG A 11 3.15 11.45 -8.12
C ARG A 11 4.36 12.38 -8.06
N GLN A 12 4.50 13.15 -6.99
CA GLN A 12 5.65 14.02 -6.74
C GLN A 12 6.86 13.26 -6.18
N LYS A 13 6.71 11.96 -5.84
CA LYS A 13 7.73 11.15 -5.16
C LYS A 13 8.28 11.83 -3.91
N ASP A 14 7.37 12.50 -3.19
CA ASP A 14 7.66 13.12 -1.91
C ASP A 14 8.08 12.03 -0.90
N MET A 15 9.25 12.13 -0.28
CA MET A 15 9.73 11.10 0.66
C MET A 15 8.78 10.97 1.86
N ASP A 16 8.20 12.09 2.31
CA ASP A 16 7.33 12.15 3.48
C ASP A 16 6.02 11.37 3.27
N ILE A 17 5.57 11.20 2.02
CA ILE A 17 4.36 10.42 1.74
C ILE A 17 4.57 8.93 1.99
N PHE A 18 5.80 8.44 1.81
CA PHE A 18 6.11 7.02 2.00
C PHE A 18 6.14 6.69 3.48
N ASP A 19 6.77 7.53 4.30
CA ASP A 19 6.76 7.39 5.76
C ASP A 19 5.32 7.42 6.30
N TYR A 20 4.50 8.37 5.82
CA TYR A 20 3.08 8.43 6.19
C TYR A 20 2.33 7.14 5.81
N ILE A 21 2.54 6.62 4.60
CA ILE A 21 1.84 5.43 4.13
C ILE A 21 2.24 4.21 4.94
N MET A 22 3.54 4.05 5.21
CA MET A 22 4.06 2.97 6.05
C MET A 22 3.47 3.07 7.46
N GLU A 23 3.53 4.23 8.11
CA GLU A 23 3.02 4.38 9.49
C GLU A 23 1.50 4.13 9.59
N HIS A 24 0.71 4.64 8.65
CA HIS A 24 -0.74 4.59 8.73
C HIS A 24 -1.40 3.35 8.11
N TYR A 25 -0.75 2.70 7.14
CA TYR A 25 -1.35 1.59 6.39
C TYR A 25 -0.62 0.25 6.57
N ASN A 26 0.54 0.20 7.21
CA ASN A 26 1.26 -1.07 7.43
C ASN A 26 0.41 -2.08 8.22
N LYS A 27 -0.24 -1.65 9.31
CA LYS A 27 -1.15 -2.52 10.08
C LYS A 27 -2.33 -3.04 9.25
N LEU A 28 -2.86 -2.22 8.34
CA LEU A 28 -3.94 -2.63 7.46
C LEU A 28 -3.46 -3.69 6.47
N LEU A 29 -2.34 -3.43 5.81
CA LEU A 29 -1.75 -4.35 4.85
C LEU A 29 -1.36 -5.68 5.53
N TRP A 30 -0.84 -5.64 6.75
CA TRP A 30 -0.57 -6.83 7.56
C TRP A 30 -1.80 -7.70 7.76
N VAL A 31 -2.95 -7.11 8.09
CA VAL A 31 -4.21 -7.87 8.23
C VAL A 31 -4.68 -8.41 6.88
N VAL A 32 -4.57 -7.62 5.81
CA VAL A 32 -5.03 -8.04 4.48
C VAL A 32 -4.17 -9.17 3.94
N VAL A 33 -2.85 -8.99 3.92
CA VAL A 33 -1.86 -9.95 3.43
C VAL A 33 -1.83 -11.18 4.35
N GLY A 34 -1.85 -10.98 5.67
CA GLY A 34 -1.94 -12.08 6.64
C GLY A 34 -3.19 -12.93 6.46
N ASN A 35 -4.34 -12.34 6.16
CA ASN A 35 -5.55 -13.12 5.84
C ASN A 35 -5.45 -13.88 4.50
N ILE A 36 -4.61 -13.41 3.57
CA ILE A 36 -4.39 -14.09 2.28
C ILE A 36 -3.39 -15.24 2.46
N LEU A 37 -2.36 -15.02 3.26
CA LEU A 37 -1.27 -15.96 3.54
C LEU A 37 -1.52 -16.85 4.76
N GLU A 38 -2.69 -16.77 5.40
CA GLU A 38 -3.04 -17.37 6.70
C GLU A 38 -2.71 -18.87 6.82
N LYS A 39 -2.58 -19.59 5.70
CA LYS A 39 -2.31 -21.04 5.65
C LYS A 39 -0.95 -21.42 5.07
N THR A 40 -0.18 -20.47 4.55
CA THR A 40 1.00 -20.76 3.72
C THR A 40 2.19 -19.86 3.96
N GLY A 41 2.01 -18.66 4.53
CA GLY A 41 3.08 -17.69 4.74
C GLY A 41 3.46 -17.51 6.20
N SER A 42 4.75 -17.36 6.44
CA SER A 42 5.33 -16.87 7.68
C SER A 42 5.11 -15.36 7.85
N SER A 43 5.48 -14.81 9.00
CA SER A 43 5.49 -13.35 9.19
C SER A 43 6.47 -12.64 8.25
N GLU A 44 7.60 -13.26 7.90
CA GLU A 44 8.55 -12.70 6.93
C GLU A 44 7.91 -12.62 5.53
N ASP A 45 7.20 -13.67 5.10
CA ASP A 45 6.50 -13.65 3.80
C ASP A 45 5.44 -12.53 3.72
N ILE A 46 4.77 -12.25 4.85
CA ILE A 46 3.81 -11.14 4.95
C ILE A 46 4.55 -9.81 4.80
N GLU A 47 5.67 -9.64 5.51
CA GLU A 47 6.47 -8.41 5.47
C GLU A 47 7.05 -8.14 4.07
N ASP A 48 7.60 -9.15 3.42
CA ASP A 48 8.14 -9.06 2.06
C ASP A 48 7.05 -8.66 1.06
N CYS A 49 5.86 -9.28 1.15
CA CYS A 49 4.74 -8.95 0.27
C CYS A 49 4.27 -7.49 0.47
N ILE A 50 4.27 -6.99 1.71
CA ILE A 50 3.93 -5.59 2.00
C ILE A 50 4.99 -4.64 1.45
N ASN A 51 6.27 -4.98 1.60
CA ASN A 51 7.37 -4.20 1.05
C ASN A 51 7.29 -4.12 -0.49
N ASP A 52 6.95 -5.21 -1.16
CA ASP A 52 6.71 -5.24 -2.61
C ASP A 52 5.57 -4.30 -3.03
N VAL A 53 4.49 -4.23 -2.25
CA VAL A 53 3.39 -3.28 -2.50
C VAL A 53 3.90 -1.84 -2.44
N TYR A 54 4.73 -1.49 -1.46
CA TYR A 54 5.29 -0.15 -1.33
C TYR A 54 6.28 0.17 -2.46
N ILE A 55 7.16 -0.75 -2.83
CA ILE A 55 8.11 -0.58 -3.95
C ILE A 55 7.32 -0.35 -5.24
N LYS A 56 6.29 -1.15 -5.51
CA LYS A 56 5.43 -1.00 -6.70
C LYS A 56 4.71 0.35 -6.72
N LEU A 57 4.30 0.85 -5.56
CA LEU A 57 3.71 2.17 -5.39
C LEU A 57 4.71 3.30 -5.72
N LEU A 58 5.95 3.16 -5.25
CA LEU A 58 7.09 4.05 -5.51
C LEU A 58 7.46 4.11 -7.01
N GLU A 59 7.51 2.95 -7.64
CA GLU A 59 7.85 2.83 -9.07
C GLU A 59 6.74 3.37 -9.96
N LYS A 60 5.48 3.12 -9.59
CA LYS A 60 4.29 3.42 -10.40
C LYS A 60 3.25 4.23 -9.62
N PRO A 61 3.55 5.48 -9.21
CA PRO A 61 2.63 6.29 -8.42
C PRO A 61 1.32 6.63 -9.13
N LYS A 62 1.29 6.52 -10.47
CA LYS A 62 0.07 6.68 -11.28
C LYS A 62 -0.90 5.48 -11.18
N MET A 63 -0.53 4.38 -10.53
CA MET A 63 -1.45 3.26 -10.30
C MET A 63 -2.62 3.64 -9.39
N TYR A 64 -2.40 4.53 -8.44
CA TYR A 64 -3.44 5.01 -7.56
C TYR A 64 -4.18 6.19 -8.20
N ASP A 65 -5.49 6.01 -8.36
CA ASP A 65 -6.43 7.03 -8.84
C ASP A 65 -7.54 7.19 -7.80
N PRO A 66 -7.61 8.32 -7.09
CA PRO A 66 -8.62 8.56 -6.05
C PRO A 66 -10.04 8.57 -6.61
N LYS A 67 -10.24 8.76 -7.93
CA LYS A 67 -11.56 8.65 -8.57
C LYS A 67 -12.07 7.21 -8.65
N LYS A 68 -11.18 6.22 -8.56
CA LYS A 68 -11.51 4.79 -8.65
C LYS A 68 -11.80 4.15 -7.28
N GLY A 69 -11.69 4.92 -6.21
CA GLY A 69 -11.93 4.49 -4.84
C GLY A 69 -10.87 4.98 -3.87
N SER A 70 -11.11 4.76 -2.58
CA SER A 70 -10.22 5.18 -1.51
C SER A 70 -8.84 4.54 -1.60
N PHE A 71 -7.82 5.20 -1.04
CA PHE A 71 -6.47 4.64 -0.99
C PHE A 71 -6.43 3.30 -0.25
N LYS A 72 -7.26 3.17 0.81
CA LYS A 72 -7.44 1.95 1.57
C LYS A 72 -7.88 0.77 0.67
N SER A 73 -8.93 0.97 -0.12
CA SER A 73 -9.46 -0.04 -1.04
C SER A 73 -8.45 -0.37 -2.14
N PHE A 74 -7.71 0.63 -2.62
CA PHE A 74 -6.64 0.43 -3.59
C PHE A 74 -5.53 -0.46 -3.04
N LEU A 75 -5.03 -0.18 -1.83
CA LEU A 75 -4.00 -0.99 -1.18
C LEU A 75 -4.43 -2.45 -0.98
N VAL A 76 -5.67 -2.67 -0.54
CA VAL A 76 -6.24 -4.02 -0.40
C VAL A 76 -6.27 -4.77 -1.74
N ARG A 77 -6.53 -4.06 -2.85
CA ARG A 77 -6.53 -4.65 -4.19
C ARG A 77 -5.12 -4.99 -4.65
N VAL A 78 -4.15 -4.10 -4.41
CA VAL A 78 -2.76 -4.31 -4.85
C VAL A 78 -2.08 -5.41 -4.03
N GLY A 79 -2.30 -5.48 -2.72
CA GLY A 79 -1.77 -6.56 -1.88
C GLY A 79 -2.41 -7.93 -2.10
N LYS A 80 -3.48 -8.01 -2.92
CA LYS A 80 -4.12 -9.26 -3.35
C LYS A 80 -3.63 -9.78 -4.70
N THR A 81 -2.81 -8.99 -5.42
CA THR A 81 -2.40 -9.27 -6.81
C THR A 81 -1.08 -10.01 -6.84
#